data_AF-A0A5B7BRN0-F1
#
_entry.id   AF-A0A5B7BRN0-F1
#
_cell.length_a   1.000
_cell.length_b   1.000
_cell.length_c   1.000
_cell.angle_alpha   90.00
_cell.angle_beta   90.00
_cell.angle_gamma   90.00
#
_symmetry.space_group_name_H-M   'P 1'
#
loop_
_entity.id
_entity.type
_entity.pdbx_description
1 polymer ?
#
loop_
_entity_poly.entity_id
_entity_poly.type
_entity_poly.pdbx_seq_one_letter_code
_entity_poly.pdbx_strand_id
1 'polypeptide(L)'
;TMKGTRLYRLSYNSTVQLVLQDTGMIAPENHPVHLHGFNFFAVGRGLGNFNPKKDPKNFNLVDPVERNTIGVPSGGWVAIRFRADNPGVWFMHCHLEVHTSWGLKMAFVVDNGKGPNESLLPPPSDLPKC
;
A
#
# COMPACT_ATOMS: atom_id res chain seq x y z
N THR A 1 -4.10 8.58 -21.21
CA THR A 1 -3.72 7.42 -20.37
C THR A 1 -4.73 6.30 -20.58
N MET A 2 -4.28 5.05 -20.66
CA MET A 2 -5.21 3.90 -20.73
C MET A 2 -5.68 3.55 -19.32
N LYS A 3 -7.00 3.53 -19.09
CA LYS A 3 -7.58 2.96 -17.87
C LYS A 3 -7.36 1.44 -17.88
N GLY A 4 -7.12 0.85 -16.72
CA GLY A 4 -6.96 -0.59 -16.61
C GLY A 4 -7.04 -1.09 -15.18
N THR A 5 -7.48 -2.34 -15.04
CA THR A 5 -7.49 -3.06 -13.77
C THR A 5 -6.19 -3.84 -13.66
N ARG A 6 -5.22 -3.31 -12.90
CA ARG A 6 -3.90 -3.93 -12.71
C ARG A 6 -3.68 -4.22 -11.24
N LEU A 7 -3.13 -5.39 -10.96
CA LEU A 7 -2.79 -5.84 -9.62
C LEU A 7 -1.29 -6.12 -9.55
N TYR A 8 -0.71 -5.99 -8.35
CA TYR A 8 0.69 -6.32 -8.11
C TYR A 8 0.77 -7.60 -7.27
N ARG A 9 1.45 -8.61 -7.79
CA ARG A 9 1.56 -9.92 -7.14
C ARG A 9 2.80 -9.96 -6.24
N LEU A 10 2.63 -10.46 -5.02
CA LEU A 10 3.66 -10.59 -3.99
C LEU A 10 3.74 -12.05 -3.55
N SER A 11 4.96 -12.57 -3.40
CA SER A 11 5.17 -13.86 -2.76
C SER A 11 4.85 -13.76 -1.27
N TYR A 12 4.27 -14.83 -0.71
CA TYR A 12 4.06 -14.98 0.72
C TYR A 12 5.34 -14.64 1.51
N ASN A 13 5.17 -13.92 2.62
CA ASN A 13 6.23 -13.55 3.55
C ASN A 13 7.32 -12.61 2.99
N SER A 14 7.13 -12.05 1.79
CA SER A 14 8.03 -11.04 1.25
C SER A 14 8.02 -9.76 2.11
N THR A 15 9.19 -9.15 2.30
CA THR A 15 9.30 -7.84 2.96
C THR A 15 9.21 -6.75 1.90
N VAL A 16 8.18 -5.92 2.00
CA VAL A 16 7.85 -4.91 0.99
C VAL A 16 8.17 -3.53 1.55
N GLN A 17 8.85 -2.71 0.74
CA GLN A 17 8.94 -1.27 0.95
C GLN A 17 8.20 -0.57 -0.18
N LEU A 18 7.22 0.26 0.18
CA LEU A 18 6.49 1.08 -0.76
C LEU A 18 6.80 2.55 -0.48
N VAL A 19 7.18 3.28 -1.53
CA VAL A 19 7.32 4.73 -1.49
C VAL A 19 6.16 5.33 -2.26
N LEU A 20 5.30 6.06 -1.56
CA LEU A 20 4.19 6.80 -2.13
C LEU A 20 4.65 8.25 -2.35
N GLN A 21 4.47 8.77 -3.56
CA GLN A 21 4.91 10.11 -3.97
C GLN A 21 3.71 10.89 -4.49
N ASP A 22 3.40 12.03 -3.87
CA ASP A 22 2.51 13.03 -4.47
C ASP A 22 3.24 13.74 -5.61
N THR A 23 2.57 13.89 -6.75
CA THR A 23 3.13 14.43 -7.99
C THR A 23 2.65 15.85 -8.27
N GLY A 24 1.66 16.37 -7.53
CA GLY A 24 1.11 17.71 -7.73
C GLY A 24 0.50 17.93 -9.13
N MET A 25 0.05 16.86 -9.81
CA MET A 25 -0.43 16.92 -11.20
C MET A 25 -1.59 17.91 -11.44
N ILE A 26 -2.51 18.05 -10.48
CA ILE A 26 -3.58 19.05 -10.52
C ILE A 26 -3.25 20.16 -9.52
N ALA A 27 -3.05 19.77 -8.28
CA ALA A 27 -2.48 20.57 -7.22
C ALA A 27 -1.80 19.62 -6.21
N PRO A 28 -0.77 20.05 -5.49
CA PRO A 28 -0.25 19.29 -4.36
C PRO A 28 -1.33 19.07 -3.30
N GLU A 29 -1.58 17.83 -2.92
CA GLU A 29 -2.66 17.48 -1.98
C GLU A 29 -2.20 16.37 -1.03
N ASN A 30 -2.69 16.40 0.22
CA ASN A 30 -2.48 15.28 1.12
C ASN A 30 -3.41 14.13 0.74
N HIS A 31 -2.84 12.96 0.44
CA HIS A 31 -3.63 11.78 0.12
C HIS A 31 -3.55 10.76 1.26
N PRO A 32 -4.62 10.52 2.02
CA PRO A 32 -4.66 9.44 3.01
C PRO A 32 -4.75 8.10 2.28
N VAL A 33 -3.66 7.35 2.19
CA VAL A 33 -3.64 6.04 1.53
C VAL A 33 -3.83 4.95 2.57
N HIS A 34 -4.83 4.10 2.35
CA HIS A 34 -5.18 2.95 3.18
C HIS A 34 -4.82 1.64 2.46
N LEU A 35 -4.31 0.66 3.21
CA LEU A 35 -4.04 -0.70 2.75
C LEU A 35 -4.89 -1.69 3.57
N HIS A 36 -5.71 -2.47 2.88
CA HIS A 36 -6.50 -3.54 3.48
C HIS A 36 -5.59 -4.72 3.86
N GLY A 37 -6.01 -5.52 4.84
CA GLY A 37 -5.34 -6.77 5.21
C GLY A 37 -4.00 -6.63 5.94
N PHE A 38 -3.45 -5.42 6.03
CA PHE A 38 -2.16 -5.15 6.65
C PHE A 38 -2.18 -3.85 7.45
N ASN A 39 -1.49 -3.87 8.59
CA ASN A 39 -0.81 -2.68 9.07
C ASN A 39 0.59 -2.61 8.44
N PHE A 40 1.17 -1.42 8.47
CA PHE A 40 2.51 -1.14 7.98
C PHE A 40 3.23 -0.15 8.91
N PHE A 41 4.56 -0.19 8.87
CA PHE A 41 5.42 0.75 9.57
C PHE A 41 5.76 1.93 8.65
N ALA A 42 5.45 3.16 9.06
CA ALA A 42 5.88 4.36 8.36
C ALA A 42 7.32 4.69 8.76
N VAL A 43 8.28 4.36 7.89
CA VAL A 43 9.71 4.46 8.18
C VAL A 43 10.32 5.80 7.76
N GLY A 44 9.66 6.57 6.91
CA GLY A 44 10.14 7.89 6.52
C GLY A 44 9.09 8.70 5.78
N ARG A 45 9.26 10.02 5.79
CA ARG A 45 8.46 10.97 5.02
C ARG A 45 9.29 12.19 4.69
N GLY A 46 8.91 12.91 3.65
CA GLY A 46 9.57 14.15 3.26
C GLY A 46 8.72 14.99 2.31
N LEU A 47 9.18 16.20 2.05
CA LEU A 47 8.65 17.07 1.00
C LEU A 47 9.53 16.96 -0.25
N GLY A 48 8.98 17.32 -1.41
CA GLY A 48 9.62 17.18 -2.70
C GLY A 48 9.65 15.73 -3.19
N ASN A 49 10.61 15.45 -4.08
CA ASN A 49 10.76 14.13 -4.68
C ASN A 49 11.63 13.22 -3.81
N PHE A 50 11.17 12.00 -3.56
CA PHE A 50 11.96 10.98 -2.88
C PHE A 50 13.28 10.71 -3.62
N ASN A 51 14.38 10.73 -2.86
CA ASN A 51 15.72 10.40 -3.33
C ASN A 51 16.17 9.04 -2.75
N PRO A 52 16.20 7.98 -3.57
CA PRO A 52 16.52 6.62 -3.10
C PRO A 52 17.96 6.47 -2.58
N LYS A 53 18.87 7.41 -2.88
CA LYS A 53 20.26 7.38 -2.39
C LYS A 53 20.47 8.15 -1.09
N LYS A 54 19.56 9.06 -0.75
CA LYS A 54 19.72 9.99 0.38
C LYS A 54 18.71 9.72 1.48
N ASP A 55 17.42 9.63 1.13
CA ASP A 55 16.34 9.61 2.11
C ASP A 55 16.29 8.34 2.97
N PRO A 56 16.60 7.13 2.45
CA PRO A 56 16.65 5.93 3.28
C PRO A 56 17.62 5.99 4.46
N LYS A 57 18.64 6.87 4.41
CA LYS A 57 19.60 7.07 5.50
C LYS A 57 18.97 7.71 6.74
N ASN A 58 17.84 8.38 6.57
CA ASN A 58 17.10 9.06 7.64
C ASN A 58 15.85 8.30 8.06
N PHE A 59 15.67 7.04 7.63
CA PHE A 59 14.52 6.25 8.03
C PHE A 59 14.56 5.95 9.54
N ASN A 60 13.40 6.08 10.19
CA ASN A 60 13.21 5.52 11.51
C ASN A 60 13.05 4.01 11.39
N LEU A 61 14.09 3.27 11.80
CA LEU A 61 14.13 1.81 11.82
C LEU A 61 14.17 1.23 13.24
N VAL A 62 13.93 2.07 14.25
CA VAL A 62 13.97 1.66 15.67
C VAL A 62 12.55 1.52 16.18
N ASP A 63 11.74 2.56 16.05
CA ASP A 63 10.37 2.64 16.57
C ASP A 63 9.40 3.33 15.60
N PRO A 64 9.35 2.93 14.30
CA PRO A 64 8.43 3.54 13.35
C PRO A 64 6.98 3.29 13.78
N VAL A 65 6.12 4.27 13.52
CA VAL A 65 4.70 4.14 13.83
C VAL A 65 4.03 3.10 12.95
N GLU A 66 3.27 2.20 13.57
CA GLU A 66 2.43 1.23 12.88
C GLU A 66 1.04 1.82 12.61
N ARG A 67 0.57 1.75 11.35
CA ARG A 67 -0.73 2.26 10.89
C ARG A 67 -1.27 1.39 9.74
N ASN A 68 -2.56 1.49 9.44
CA ASN A 68 -3.16 0.97 8.19
C ASN A 68 -3.47 2.07 7.17
N THR A 69 -3.40 3.34 7.58
CA THR A 69 -3.69 4.51 6.76
C THR A 69 -2.67 5.58 7.06
N ILE A 70 -2.12 6.22 6.02
CA ILE A 70 -1.13 7.28 6.17
C ILE A 70 -1.34 8.37 5.13
N GLY A 71 -1.25 9.63 5.57
CA GLY A 71 -1.25 10.77 4.67
C GLY A 71 0.08 10.86 3.93
N VAL A 72 0.05 10.75 2.60
CA VAL A 72 1.15 11.19 1.74
C VAL A 72 1.19 12.71 1.82
N PRO A 73 2.31 13.35 2.23
CA PRO A 73 2.37 14.81 2.35
C PRO A 73 2.08 15.50 1.02
N SER A 74 1.40 16.65 1.07
CA SER A 74 1.19 17.52 -0.09
C SER A 74 2.55 17.93 -0.67
N GLY A 75 2.77 17.62 -1.94
CA GLY A 75 4.02 17.82 -2.67
C GLY A 75 5.18 17.00 -2.13
N GLY A 76 4.92 15.86 -1.48
CA GLY A 76 5.94 15.07 -0.78
C GLY A 76 5.78 13.56 -0.95
N TRP A 77 6.43 12.82 -0.06
CA TRP A 77 6.48 11.37 -0.10
C TRP A 77 6.42 10.75 1.30
N VAL A 78 6.00 9.48 1.34
CA VAL A 78 6.07 8.63 2.52
C VAL A 78 6.57 7.24 2.13
N ALA A 79 7.46 6.67 2.94
CA ALA A 79 7.95 5.31 2.80
C ALA A 79 7.35 4.44 3.90
N ILE A 80 6.67 3.36 3.51
CA ILE A 80 6.10 2.37 4.41
C ILE A 80 6.73 1.00 4.19
N ARG A 81 6.76 0.17 5.22
CA ARG A 81 7.18 -1.23 5.15
C ARG A 81 6.16 -2.15 5.79
N PHE A 82 5.91 -3.29 5.15
CA PHE A 82 5.09 -4.35 5.69
C PHE A 82 5.61 -5.71 5.23
N ARG A 83 5.15 -6.76 5.90
CA ARG A 83 5.38 -8.14 5.51
C ARG A 83 4.13 -8.65 4.83
N ALA A 84 4.27 -9.25 3.65
CA ALA A 84 3.15 -9.82 2.90
C ALA A 84 2.83 -11.24 3.42
N ASP A 85 2.47 -11.36 4.70
CA ASP A 85 2.21 -12.62 5.42
C ASP A 85 0.72 -12.96 5.55
N ASN A 86 -0.14 -12.22 4.87
CA ASN A 86 -1.58 -12.46 4.79
C ASN A 86 -1.97 -12.78 3.33
N PRO A 87 -2.14 -14.06 2.95
CA PRO A 87 -2.51 -14.48 1.60
C PRO A 87 -3.89 -13.92 1.21
N GLY A 88 -4.05 -13.50 -0.04
CA GLY A 88 -5.32 -12.96 -0.53
C GLY A 88 -5.20 -11.80 -1.49
N VAL A 89 -6.30 -11.07 -1.67
CA VAL A 89 -6.38 -9.92 -2.56
C VAL A 89 -6.72 -8.69 -1.74
N TRP A 90 -5.78 -7.75 -1.64
CA TRP A 90 -5.82 -6.65 -0.68
C TRP A 90 -5.85 -5.31 -1.38
N PHE A 91 -6.95 -4.58 -1.17
CA PHE A 91 -7.18 -3.30 -1.80
C PHE A 91 -6.33 -2.20 -1.14
N MET A 92 -5.70 -1.35 -1.96
CA MET A 92 -4.97 -0.17 -1.51
C MET A 92 -5.48 1.04 -2.27
N HIS A 93 -5.90 2.07 -1.56
CA HIS A 93 -6.57 3.21 -2.18
C HIS A 93 -6.43 4.50 -1.36
N CYS A 94 -6.68 5.64 -2.00
CA CYS A 94 -6.94 6.88 -1.28
C CYS A 94 -8.22 6.71 -0.45
N HIS A 95 -8.26 7.24 0.77
CA HIS A 95 -9.45 7.21 1.61
C HIS A 95 -10.38 8.41 1.37
N LEU A 96 -10.06 9.23 0.34
CA LEU A 96 -10.96 10.21 -0.24
C LEU A 96 -11.77 9.51 -1.34
N GLU A 97 -13.06 9.30 -1.10
CA GLU A 97 -13.90 8.46 -1.98
C GLU A 97 -13.93 8.94 -3.43
N VAL A 98 -13.91 10.26 -3.62
CA VAL A 98 -13.82 10.87 -4.95
C VAL A 98 -12.56 10.39 -5.69
N HIS A 99 -11.40 10.32 -5.03
CA HIS A 99 -10.16 9.83 -5.63
C HIS A 99 -10.18 8.32 -5.87
N THR A 100 -10.78 7.54 -4.97
CA THR A 100 -11.01 6.10 -5.17
C THR A 100 -11.84 5.84 -6.43
N SER A 101 -12.90 6.62 -6.63
CA SER A 101 -13.78 6.49 -7.79
C SER A 101 -13.08 6.90 -9.10
N TRP A 102 -12.21 7.91 -9.04
CA TRP A 102 -11.41 8.36 -10.18
C TRP A 102 -10.28 7.42 -10.57
N GLY A 103 -9.84 6.55 -9.63
CA GLY A 103 -8.88 5.48 -9.90
C GLY A 103 -7.58 5.55 -9.12
N LEU A 104 -7.48 6.35 -8.05
CA LEU A 104 -6.32 6.33 -7.14
C LEU A 104 -6.39 5.09 -6.22
N LYS A 105 -6.32 3.91 -6.85
CA LYS A 105 -6.50 2.60 -6.24
C LYS A 105 -5.77 1.50 -7.00
N MET A 106 -5.40 0.44 -6.29
CA MET A 106 -4.87 -0.81 -6.83
C MET A 106 -5.14 -1.95 -5.84
N ALA A 107 -4.79 -3.18 -6.19
CA ALA A 107 -4.80 -4.29 -5.23
C ALA A 107 -3.53 -5.14 -5.31
N PHE A 108 -3.03 -5.55 -4.15
CA PHE A 108 -1.99 -6.55 -4.03
C PHE A 108 -2.61 -7.94 -4.07
N VAL A 109 -1.97 -8.87 -4.76
CA VAL A 109 -2.28 -10.31 -4.67
C VAL A 109 -1.14 -10.95 -3.90
N VAL A 110 -1.39 -11.44 -2.70
CA VAL A 110 -0.41 -12.16 -1.90
C VAL A 110 -0.65 -13.64 -2.09
N ASP A 111 0.37 -14.33 -2.59
CA ASP A 111 0.33 -15.76 -2.84
C ASP A 111 0.24 -16.57 -1.55
N ASN A 112 -0.26 -17.80 -1.65
CA ASN A 112 -0.18 -18.77 -0.57
C ASN A 112 1.30 -19.12 -0.29
N GLY A 113 1.59 -19.40 0.97
CA GLY A 113 2.82 -20.05 1.42
C GLY A 113 2.78 -21.57 1.24
N LYS A 114 3.53 -22.28 2.09
CA LYS A 114 3.68 -23.74 2.04
C LYS A 114 2.63 -24.47 2.85
N GLY A 115 2.21 -23.90 3.97
CA GLY A 115 1.33 -24.55 4.95
C GLY A 115 -0.16 -24.17 4.78
N PRO A 116 -1.06 -24.94 5.42
CA PRO A 116 -2.49 -24.60 5.47
C PRO A 116 -2.74 -23.26 6.17
N ASN A 117 -1.94 -22.90 7.18
CA ASN A 117 -2.02 -21.61 7.88
C ASN A 117 -1.44 -20.44 7.08
N GLU A 118 -0.77 -20.73 5.98
CA GLU A 118 -0.18 -19.76 5.06
C GLU A 118 -0.98 -19.70 3.75
N SER A 119 -2.18 -20.27 3.73
CA SER A 119 -3.01 -20.40 2.53
C SER A 119 -4.39 -19.78 2.75
N LEU A 120 -4.93 -19.14 1.72
CA LEU A 120 -6.30 -18.66 1.76
C LEU A 120 -7.30 -19.82 1.95
N LEU A 121 -8.32 -19.59 2.77
CA LEU A 121 -9.47 -20.49 2.86
C LEU A 121 -10.28 -20.48 1.56
N PRO A 122 -11.00 -21.58 1.24
CA PRO A 122 -11.96 -21.56 0.14
C PRO A 122 -13.06 -20.51 0.38
N PRO A 123 -13.64 -19.95 -0.70
CA PRO A 123 -14.70 -18.96 -0.57
C PRO A 123 -15.93 -19.56 0.16
N PRO A 124 -16.64 -18.77 0.98
CA PRO A 124 -17.91 -19.18 1.59
C PRO A 124 -18.95 -19.58 0.54
N SER A 125 -19.82 -20.55 0.87
CA SER A 125 -20.85 -21.07 -0.05
C SER A 125 -21.95 -20.07 -0.38
N ASP A 126 -22.09 -19.03 0.44
CA ASP A 126 -23.10 -17.96 0.34
C ASP A 126 -22.54 -16.65 -0.23
N LEU A 127 -21.36 -16.69 -0.86
CA LEU A 127 -20.77 -15.50 -1.48
C LEU A 127 -21.74 -14.90 -2.53
N PRO A 128 -22.02 -13.58 -2.49
CA PRO A 128 -22.93 -12.94 -3.43
C PRO A 128 -22.51 -13.15 -4.89
N LYS A 129 -23.50 -13.35 -5.77
CA LYS A 129 -23.26 -13.42 -7.21
C LYS A 129 -22.91 -12.04 -7.76
N CYS A 130 -21.95 -12.01 -8.69
CA CYS A 130 -21.56 -10.81 -9.44
C CYS A 130 -22.66 -10.35 -10.40
#